data_AF-M3H5C4-F1
#
_entry.id   AF-M3H5C4-F1
#
_cell.length_a   1.000
_cell.length_b   1.000
_cell.length_c   1.000
_cell.angle_alpha   90.00
_cell.angle_beta   90.00
_cell.angle_gamma   90.00
#
_symmetry.space_group_name_H-M   'P 1'
#
loop_
_entity.id
_entity.type
_entity.pdbx_description
1 polymer ?
#
loop_
_entity_poly.entity_id
_entity_poly.type
_entity_poly.pdbx_seq_one_letter_code
_entity_poly.pdbx_strand_id
1 'polypeptide(L)'
;MILGTTDTPIENPGDEPLPIGNEIQFLLDTGNEYLENPVAEKDILSVFVGIRPLISPEGNQDTKNISREEVILVSNSGLVTMGGGKWSTYRKMAEDLVDKLIQVGNLETRKECSTKSYLYPGAEGYSESLYQEIEKSYQIDTQFAKRLQNYYGAEVFEILGKKPKLLGKGIPYFEEEVLFAAKEEFALGVTDILARRFRILFVDLELAKKMIGPVSAILAKQLKWKDKTKKAEESAAIELIESLRKSYA
;
A
#
# COMPACT_ATOMS: atom_id res chain seq x y z
N MET A 1 13.10 -2.62 9.84
CA MET A 1 12.87 -1.34 10.56
C MET A 1 12.50 -0.30 9.53
N ILE A 2 11.64 0.66 9.87
CA ILE A 2 11.33 1.81 9.01
C ILE A 2 11.71 3.06 9.82
N LEU A 3 12.49 3.96 9.20
CA LEU A 3 12.82 5.27 9.77
C LEU A 3 12.01 6.34 9.03
N GLY A 4 11.39 7.24 9.77
CA GLY A 4 10.52 8.27 9.23
C GLY A 4 9.93 9.14 10.34
N THR A 5 9.32 10.28 10.04
CA THR A 5 9.02 10.85 8.71
C THR A 5 9.54 12.29 8.64
N THR A 6 9.62 12.84 7.43
CA THR A 6 9.95 14.25 7.17
C THR A 6 8.70 15.07 6.91
N ASP A 7 8.87 16.40 6.92
CA ASP A 7 7.80 17.37 6.68
C ASP A 7 8.34 18.53 5.83
N THR A 8 8.53 18.24 4.54
CA THR A 8 9.08 19.17 3.55
C THR A 8 7.97 19.63 2.61
N PRO A 9 7.74 20.96 2.45
CA PRO A 9 6.77 21.46 1.48
C PRO A 9 7.15 21.05 0.05
N ILE A 10 6.14 20.68 -0.75
CA ILE A 10 6.29 20.37 -2.17
C ILE A 10 5.23 21.12 -2.97
N GLU A 11 5.67 21.96 -3.91
CA GLU A 11 4.75 22.77 -4.72
C GLU A 11 4.16 21.99 -5.89
N ASN A 12 5.01 21.20 -6.56
CA ASN A 12 4.64 20.45 -7.75
C ASN A 12 5.04 18.98 -7.58
N PRO A 13 4.28 18.21 -6.79
CA PRO A 13 4.54 16.79 -6.71
C PRO A 13 4.28 16.14 -8.07
N GLY A 14 5.25 15.39 -8.58
CA GLY A 14 5.02 14.44 -9.67
C GLY A 14 4.21 13.24 -9.17
N ASP A 15 3.77 12.39 -10.10
CA ASP A 15 2.98 11.18 -9.77
C ASP A 15 3.77 10.20 -8.89
N GLU A 16 5.09 10.14 -9.06
CA GLU A 16 6.01 9.30 -8.29
C GLU A 16 7.04 10.18 -7.56
N PRO A 17 6.68 10.76 -6.39
CA PRO A 17 7.58 11.63 -5.65
C PRO A 17 8.78 10.84 -5.08
N LEU A 18 9.96 11.47 -5.15
CA LEU A 18 11.20 10.97 -4.55
C LEU A 18 11.60 11.82 -3.35
N PRO A 19 12.46 11.31 -2.45
CA PRO A 19 13.04 12.12 -1.38
C PRO A 19 13.71 13.37 -1.96
N ILE A 20 13.56 14.50 -1.27
CA ILE A 20 14.11 15.79 -1.72
C ILE A 20 15.09 16.38 -0.70
N GLY A 21 15.99 17.25 -1.17
CA GLY A 21 16.96 17.91 -0.30
C GLY A 21 17.80 16.91 0.49
N ASN A 22 17.82 17.06 1.82
CA ASN A 22 18.61 16.24 2.75
C ASN A 22 17.73 15.30 3.60
N GLU A 23 16.52 14.94 3.13
CA GLU A 23 15.57 14.14 3.93
C GLU A 23 16.13 12.80 4.40
N ILE A 24 16.87 12.08 3.54
CA ILE A 24 17.48 10.79 3.89
C ILE A 24 18.54 10.99 4.98
N GLN A 25 19.46 11.94 4.79
CA GLN A 25 20.51 12.22 5.78
C GLN A 25 19.91 12.66 7.11
N PHE A 26 18.88 13.51 7.10
CA PHE A 26 18.17 13.92 8.30
C PHE A 26 17.60 12.74 9.08
N LEU A 27 16.98 11.77 8.40
CA LEU A 27 16.43 10.57 9.03
C LEU A 27 17.53 9.65 9.57
N LEU A 28 18.64 9.51 8.86
CA LEU A 28 19.80 8.72 9.32
C LEU A 28 20.44 9.35 10.56
N ASP A 29 20.73 10.65 10.52
CA ASP A 29 21.33 11.38 11.64
C ASP A 29 20.44 11.30 12.88
N THR A 30 19.15 11.65 12.72
CA THR A 30 18.19 11.62 13.82
C THR A 30 17.97 10.20 14.35
N GLY A 31 17.90 9.20 13.48
CA GLY A 31 17.77 7.80 13.90
C GLY A 31 18.98 7.32 14.70
N ASN A 32 20.19 7.66 14.24
CA ASN A 32 21.44 7.25 14.86
C ASN A 32 21.71 7.89 16.23
N GLU A 33 21.00 8.96 16.58
CA GLU A 33 21.00 9.49 17.96
C GLU A 33 20.38 8.52 18.97
N TYR A 34 19.49 7.60 18.52
CA TYR A 34 18.75 6.68 19.39
C TYR A 34 19.11 5.21 19.19
N LEU A 35 19.73 4.85 18.06
CA LEU A 35 20.05 3.47 17.74
C LEU A 35 21.34 3.02 18.44
N GLU A 36 21.28 1.88 19.11
CA GLU A 36 22.48 1.23 19.67
C GLU A 36 23.47 0.83 18.56
N ASN A 37 22.95 0.42 17.40
CA ASN A 37 23.74 0.10 16.21
C ASN A 37 23.42 1.12 15.11
N PRO A 38 24.30 2.11 14.88
CA PRO A 38 24.10 3.11 13.84
C PRO A 38 23.99 2.49 12.45
N VAL A 39 23.14 3.07 11.61
CA VAL A 39 22.92 2.67 10.22
C VAL A 39 23.41 3.75 9.27
N ALA A 40 23.80 3.35 8.06
CA ALA A 40 24.27 4.24 6.99
C ALA A 40 23.46 4.03 5.70
N GLU A 41 23.69 4.87 4.68
CA GLU A 41 23.01 4.79 3.38
C GLU A 41 23.09 3.40 2.73
N LYS A 42 24.24 2.72 2.88
CA LYS A 42 24.45 1.35 2.39
C LYS A 42 23.51 0.30 3.02
N ASP A 43 22.91 0.61 4.17
CA ASP A 43 22.00 -0.27 4.90
C ASP A 43 20.53 -0.04 4.48
N ILE A 44 20.26 0.96 3.62
CA ILE A 44 18.94 1.25 3.10
C ILE A 44 18.55 0.20 2.04
N LEU A 45 17.46 -0.51 2.31
CA LEU A 45 16.91 -1.52 1.40
C LEU A 45 15.87 -0.97 0.42
N SER A 46 15.17 0.10 0.81
CA SER A 46 14.21 0.84 -0.01
C SER A 46 13.85 2.16 0.65
N VAL A 47 13.21 3.05 -0.12
CA VAL A 47 12.60 4.31 0.33
C VAL A 47 11.22 4.47 -0.29
N PHE A 48 10.38 5.29 0.33
CA PHE A 48 9.12 5.73 -0.25
C PHE A 48 8.75 7.13 0.24
N VAL A 49 8.00 7.85 -0.58
CA VAL A 49 7.50 9.19 -0.24
C VAL A 49 5.98 9.20 -0.37
N GLY A 50 5.32 9.86 0.59
CA GLY A 50 3.89 10.10 0.55
C GLY A 50 3.63 11.59 0.72
N ILE A 51 2.70 12.11 -0.08
CA ILE A 51 2.28 13.51 0.00
C ILE A 51 1.06 13.60 0.90
N ARG A 52 1.09 14.53 1.86
CA ARG A 52 -0.06 14.80 2.74
C ARG A 52 -0.95 15.84 2.08
N PRO A 53 -2.22 15.53 1.76
CA PRO A 53 -3.15 16.52 1.22
C PRO A 53 -3.60 17.44 2.35
N LEU A 54 -2.84 18.51 2.57
CA LEU A 54 -3.17 19.54 3.57
C LEU A 54 -4.10 20.58 2.95
N ILE A 55 -5.17 20.93 3.68
CA ILE A 55 -6.13 21.94 3.21
C ILE A 55 -5.93 23.20 4.02
N SER A 56 -5.35 24.21 3.38
CA SER A 56 -5.39 25.56 3.94
C SER A 56 -6.71 26.22 3.55
N PRO A 57 -7.50 26.73 4.51
CA PRO A 57 -8.39 27.84 4.22
C PRO A 57 -7.57 28.98 3.59
N GLU A 58 -8.11 29.71 2.63
CA GLU A 58 -7.37 30.77 1.93
C GLU A 58 -6.64 31.70 2.93
N GLY A 59 -5.32 31.88 2.75
CA GLY A 59 -4.54 32.91 3.44
C GLY A 59 -3.55 32.46 4.54
N ASN A 60 -3.33 31.16 4.77
CA ASN A 60 -2.36 30.70 5.79
C ASN A 60 -1.18 29.94 5.15
N GLN A 61 0.02 30.54 5.16
CA GLN A 61 1.24 29.99 4.53
C GLN A 61 2.07 29.07 5.45
N ASP A 62 1.67 28.90 6.71
CA ASP A 62 2.37 28.06 7.69
C ASP A 62 1.89 26.61 7.64
N THR A 63 2.55 25.77 6.84
CA THR A 63 2.19 24.34 6.64
C THR A 63 2.16 23.50 7.91
N LYS A 64 2.90 23.90 8.96
CA LYS A 64 2.90 23.23 10.27
C LYS A 64 1.60 23.41 11.07
N ASN A 65 0.84 24.48 10.78
CA ASN A 65 -0.39 24.85 11.48
C ASN A 65 -1.65 24.73 10.59
N ILE A 66 -1.52 24.20 9.37
CA ILE A 66 -2.68 23.90 8.53
C ILE A 66 -3.51 22.80 9.22
N SER A 67 -4.82 23.06 9.39
CA SER A 67 -5.73 22.12 10.04
C SER A 67 -5.67 20.75 9.35
N ARG A 68 -5.43 19.72 10.15
CA ARG A 68 -5.45 18.31 9.71
C ARG A 68 -6.87 17.74 9.69
N GLU A 69 -7.86 18.57 9.92
CA GLU A 69 -9.25 18.17 10.03
C GLU A 69 -9.83 17.92 8.64
N GLU A 70 -10.69 16.92 8.56
CA GLU A 70 -11.51 16.64 7.41
C GLU A 70 -12.48 17.79 7.12
N VAL A 71 -12.70 18.08 5.83
CA VAL A 71 -13.69 19.06 5.37
C VAL A 71 -14.54 18.46 4.27
N ILE A 72 -15.84 18.78 4.30
CA ILE A 72 -16.78 18.47 3.22
C ILE A 72 -17.24 19.77 2.59
N LEU A 73 -16.85 19.98 1.34
CA LEU A 73 -17.19 21.16 0.54
C LEU A 73 -18.32 20.82 -0.44
N VAL A 74 -19.24 21.75 -0.66
CA VAL A 74 -20.29 21.63 -1.69
C VAL A 74 -20.23 22.84 -2.58
N SER A 75 -19.97 22.62 -3.87
CA SER A 75 -19.96 23.70 -4.87
C SER A 75 -21.36 24.12 -5.28
N ASN A 76 -21.47 25.26 -5.97
CA ASN A 76 -22.73 25.75 -6.54
C ASN A 76 -23.36 24.80 -7.57
N SER A 77 -22.55 23.93 -8.20
CA SER A 77 -23.06 22.91 -9.13
C SER A 77 -23.55 21.64 -8.42
N GLY A 78 -23.44 21.57 -7.09
CA GLY A 78 -23.80 20.41 -6.29
C GLY A 78 -22.69 19.34 -6.18
N LEU A 79 -21.48 19.59 -6.69
CA LEU A 79 -20.34 18.69 -6.47
C LEU A 79 -19.97 18.70 -4.98
N VAL A 80 -19.93 17.52 -4.38
CA VAL A 80 -19.51 17.29 -2.99
C VAL A 80 -18.07 16.78 -2.99
N THR A 81 -17.19 17.41 -2.21
CA THR A 81 -15.76 17.09 -2.13
C THR A 81 -15.37 16.84 -0.67
N MET A 82 -14.81 15.66 -0.39
CA MET A 82 -14.13 15.37 0.86
C MET A 82 -12.64 15.69 0.70
N GLY A 83 -12.08 16.41 1.66
CA GLY A 83 -10.67 16.73 1.68
C GLY A 83 -10.08 16.67 3.08
N GLY A 84 -8.75 16.48 3.16
CA GLY A 84 -8.04 16.35 4.43
C GLY A 84 -8.31 15.01 5.13
N GLY A 85 -8.26 15.02 6.46
CA GLY A 85 -8.52 13.85 7.30
C GLY A 85 -7.33 12.90 7.45
N LYS A 86 -7.57 11.75 8.10
CA LYS A 86 -6.55 10.76 8.43
C LYS A 86 -6.98 9.37 8.03
N TRP A 87 -6.00 8.50 7.75
CA TRP A 87 -6.27 7.08 7.52
C TRP A 87 -7.02 6.44 8.70
N SER A 88 -6.78 6.87 9.94
CA SER A 88 -7.48 6.33 11.12
C SER A 88 -8.97 6.70 11.20
N THR A 89 -9.41 7.75 10.49
CA THR A 89 -10.78 8.27 10.54
C THR A 89 -11.59 7.99 9.27
N TYR A 90 -11.00 7.34 8.26
CA TYR A 90 -11.60 7.12 6.94
C TYR A 90 -13.04 6.58 6.97
N ARG A 91 -13.36 5.63 7.85
CA ARG A 91 -14.70 5.02 7.92
C ARG A 91 -15.75 6.05 8.33
N LYS A 92 -15.45 6.89 9.33
CA LYS A 92 -16.37 7.94 9.78
C LYS A 92 -16.45 9.07 8.74
N MET A 93 -15.32 9.44 8.14
CA MET A 93 -15.30 10.38 7.02
C MET A 93 -16.18 9.90 5.85
N ALA A 94 -16.12 8.62 5.49
CA ALA A 94 -16.95 8.05 4.44
C ALA A 94 -18.44 8.09 4.80
N GLU A 95 -18.79 7.80 6.06
CA GLU A 95 -20.17 7.93 6.58
C GLU A 95 -20.66 9.38 6.46
N ASP A 96 -19.89 10.36 6.95
CA ASP A 96 -20.26 11.77 6.90
C ASP A 96 -20.37 12.31 5.46
N LEU A 97 -19.53 11.82 4.55
CA LEU A 97 -19.60 12.14 3.12
C LEU A 97 -20.90 11.60 2.49
N VAL A 98 -21.28 10.36 2.80
CA VAL A 98 -22.51 9.75 2.30
C VAL A 98 -23.73 10.50 2.84
N ASP A 99 -23.74 10.86 4.12
CA ASP A 99 -24.81 11.66 4.72
C ASP A 99 -24.95 13.02 4.00
N LYS A 100 -23.81 13.65 3.66
CA LYS A 100 -23.83 14.90 2.88
C LYS A 100 -24.36 14.70 1.47
N LEU A 101 -23.97 13.62 0.79
CA LEU A 101 -24.46 13.29 -0.55
C LEU A 101 -25.98 13.07 -0.56
N ILE A 102 -26.52 12.40 0.47
CA ILE A 102 -27.96 12.21 0.64
C ILE A 102 -28.66 13.57 0.79
N GLN A 103 -28.12 14.45 1.64
CA GLN A 103 -28.68 15.80 1.85
C GLN A 103 -28.67 16.63 0.55
N VAL A 104 -27.54 16.69 -0.15
CA VAL A 104 -27.37 17.51 -1.36
C VAL A 104 -28.20 16.98 -2.52
N GLY A 105 -28.25 15.66 -2.68
CA GLY A 105 -29.03 15.01 -3.74
C GLY A 105 -30.53 14.89 -3.45
N ASN A 106 -30.99 15.31 -2.26
CA ASN A 106 -32.35 15.06 -1.77
C ASN A 106 -32.76 13.58 -1.95
N LEU A 107 -31.85 12.67 -1.58
CA LEU A 107 -32.03 11.23 -1.75
C LEU A 107 -32.82 10.66 -0.56
N GLU A 108 -33.59 9.61 -0.82
CA GLU A 108 -34.28 8.88 0.24
C GLU A 108 -33.32 8.00 1.03
N THR A 109 -33.28 8.19 2.36
CA THR A 109 -32.53 7.29 3.26
C THR A 109 -33.33 6.02 3.51
N ARG A 110 -32.79 4.88 3.04
CA ARG A 110 -33.44 3.57 3.27
C ARG A 110 -33.09 2.94 4.62
N LYS A 111 -31.86 3.12 5.09
CA LYS A 111 -31.33 2.53 6.35
C LYS A 111 -30.23 3.43 6.92
N GLU A 112 -30.03 3.35 8.23
CA GLU A 112 -28.88 3.96 8.90
C GLU A 112 -27.57 3.26 8.51
N CYS A 113 -26.45 3.99 8.63
CA CYS A 113 -25.13 3.47 8.34
C CYS A 113 -24.74 2.36 9.32
N SER A 114 -24.34 1.20 8.77
CA SER A 114 -23.97 0.00 9.54
C SER A 114 -22.50 -0.42 9.32
N THR A 115 -21.70 0.43 8.66
CA THR A 115 -20.31 0.10 8.30
C THR A 115 -19.40 -0.16 9.50
N LYS A 116 -19.78 0.31 10.70
CA LYS A 116 -19.05 0.04 11.95
C LYS A 116 -19.00 -1.45 12.30
N SER A 117 -19.99 -2.25 11.87
CA SER A 117 -20.07 -3.67 12.16
C SER A 117 -19.73 -4.56 10.96
N TYR A 118 -19.30 -3.98 9.83
CA TYR A 118 -18.90 -4.77 8.67
C TYR A 118 -17.50 -5.31 8.88
N LEU A 119 -17.35 -6.61 8.65
CA LEU A 119 -16.04 -7.27 8.65
C LEU A 119 -15.36 -7.02 7.32
N TYR A 120 -14.05 -6.77 7.37
CA TYR A 120 -13.21 -6.78 6.18
C TYR A 120 -12.98 -8.23 5.72
N PRO A 121 -12.69 -8.43 4.42
CA PRO A 121 -12.23 -9.72 3.92
C PRO A 121 -11.12 -10.31 4.79
N GLY A 122 -11.17 -11.61 5.02
CA GLY A 122 -10.23 -12.34 5.87
C GLY A 122 -10.40 -12.16 7.39
N ALA A 123 -11.30 -11.28 7.86
CA ALA A 123 -11.53 -11.10 9.30
C ALA A 123 -12.44 -12.18 9.91
N GLU A 124 -13.39 -12.71 9.14
CA GLU A 124 -14.23 -13.82 9.60
C GLU A 124 -13.37 -15.08 9.76
N GLY A 125 -13.39 -15.70 10.95
CA GLY A 125 -12.54 -16.85 11.26
C GLY A 125 -11.10 -16.51 11.68
N TYR A 126 -10.73 -15.23 11.74
CA TYR A 126 -9.42 -14.82 12.23
C TYR A 126 -9.23 -15.12 13.73
N SER A 127 -8.02 -15.58 14.08
CA SER A 127 -7.55 -15.67 15.47
C SER A 127 -6.04 -15.40 15.54
N GLU A 128 -5.51 -15.06 16.72
CA GLU A 128 -4.06 -14.85 16.90
C GLU A 128 -3.24 -16.12 16.62
N SER A 129 -3.86 -17.30 16.79
CA SER A 129 -3.27 -18.62 16.54
C SER A 129 -3.50 -19.16 15.12
N LEU A 130 -4.14 -18.39 14.23
CA LEU A 130 -4.51 -18.85 12.88
C LEU A 130 -3.30 -19.41 12.10
N TYR A 131 -2.11 -18.85 12.30
CA TYR A 131 -0.88 -19.31 11.67
C TYR A 131 -0.60 -20.80 11.92
N GLN A 132 -0.99 -21.35 13.07
CA GLN A 132 -0.79 -22.78 13.37
C GLN A 132 -1.66 -23.68 12.47
N GLU A 133 -2.85 -23.22 12.13
CA GLU A 133 -3.72 -23.91 11.18
C GLU A 133 -3.17 -23.82 9.76
N ILE A 134 -2.65 -22.64 9.37
CA ILE A 134 -1.99 -22.43 8.07
C ILE A 134 -0.74 -23.34 7.95
N GLU A 135 0.11 -23.39 8.98
CA GLU A 135 1.29 -24.27 9.04
C GLU A 135 0.89 -25.73 8.80
N LYS A 136 -0.12 -26.21 9.53
CA LYS A 136 -0.58 -27.60 9.43
C LYS A 136 -1.17 -27.90 8.06
N SER A 137 -1.95 -26.98 7.52
CA SER A 137 -2.69 -27.17 6.25
C SER A 137 -1.75 -27.22 5.05
N TYR A 138 -0.73 -26.35 5.04
CA TYR A 138 0.17 -26.19 3.90
C TYR A 138 1.57 -26.76 4.11
N GLN A 139 1.89 -27.24 5.32
CA GLN A 139 3.20 -27.78 5.71
C GLN A 139 4.33 -26.78 5.45
N ILE A 140 4.11 -25.53 5.85
CA ILE A 140 5.05 -24.42 5.72
C ILE A 140 5.58 -24.00 7.09
N ASP A 141 6.69 -23.25 7.11
CA ASP A 141 7.26 -22.75 8.35
C ASP A 141 6.39 -21.64 8.99
N THR A 142 6.66 -21.39 10.27
CA THR A 142 5.96 -20.39 11.08
C THR A 142 6.06 -18.97 10.54
N GLN A 143 7.19 -18.61 9.93
CA GLN A 143 7.38 -17.26 9.42
C GLN A 143 6.46 -17.01 8.22
N PHE A 144 6.37 -17.98 7.30
CA PHE A 144 5.46 -17.93 6.16
C PHE A 144 4.00 -17.93 6.60
N ALA A 145 3.64 -18.79 7.54
CA ALA A 145 2.27 -18.85 8.04
C ALA A 145 1.84 -17.55 8.73
N LYS A 146 2.70 -16.96 9.55
CA LYS A 146 2.43 -15.64 10.17
C LYS A 146 2.35 -14.53 9.13
N ARG A 147 3.18 -14.55 8.09
CA ARG A 147 3.06 -13.59 6.97
C ARG A 147 1.69 -13.69 6.32
N LEU A 148 1.25 -14.89 5.95
CA LEU A 148 -0.04 -15.10 5.31
C LEU A 148 -1.21 -14.68 6.22
N GLN A 149 -1.18 -15.05 7.51
CA GLN A 149 -2.16 -14.58 8.49
C GLN A 149 -2.21 -13.05 8.53
N ASN A 150 -1.06 -12.38 8.59
CA ASN A 150 -1.01 -10.93 8.70
C ASN A 150 -1.48 -10.20 7.43
N TYR A 151 -1.35 -10.83 6.26
CA TYR A 151 -1.74 -10.24 4.98
C TYR A 151 -3.20 -10.52 4.64
N TYR A 152 -3.66 -11.75 4.86
CA TYR A 152 -4.95 -12.24 4.33
C TYR A 152 -5.91 -12.71 5.42
N GLY A 153 -5.47 -12.83 6.67
CA GLY A 153 -6.27 -13.46 7.70
C GLY A 153 -6.74 -14.86 7.28
N ALA A 154 -8.01 -15.16 7.48
CA ALA A 154 -8.60 -16.45 7.14
C ALA A 154 -8.81 -16.66 5.62
N GLU A 155 -8.78 -15.58 4.82
CA GLU A 155 -8.96 -15.67 3.36
C GLU A 155 -7.80 -16.44 2.69
N VAL A 156 -6.68 -16.63 3.40
CA VAL A 156 -5.56 -17.49 2.96
C VAL A 156 -6.03 -18.86 2.45
N PHE A 157 -7.10 -19.43 3.03
CA PHE A 157 -7.60 -20.75 2.64
C PHE A 157 -8.36 -20.76 1.31
N GLU A 158 -8.86 -19.60 0.89
CA GLU A 158 -9.47 -19.38 -0.42
C GLU A 158 -8.41 -19.07 -1.48
N ILE A 159 -7.33 -18.40 -1.06
CA ILE A 159 -6.22 -18.00 -1.92
C ILE A 159 -5.35 -19.20 -2.28
N LEU A 160 -4.88 -19.95 -1.28
CA LEU A 160 -3.90 -21.01 -1.47
C LEU A 160 -4.54 -22.37 -1.76
N GLY A 161 -4.12 -22.99 -2.86
CA GLY A 161 -4.44 -24.38 -3.16
C GLY A 161 -3.76 -25.38 -2.21
N LYS A 162 -4.17 -26.65 -2.24
CA LYS A 162 -3.67 -27.72 -1.35
C LYS A 162 -2.14 -27.91 -1.32
N LYS A 163 -1.44 -27.51 -2.39
CA LYS A 163 0.01 -27.58 -2.53
C LYS A 163 0.48 -26.27 -3.17
N PRO A 164 0.58 -25.18 -2.38
CA PRO A 164 0.83 -23.86 -2.93
C PRO A 164 2.25 -23.81 -3.51
N LYS A 165 2.40 -23.10 -4.64
CA LYS A 165 3.66 -23.08 -5.37
C LYS A 165 4.40 -21.77 -5.10
N LEU A 166 5.64 -21.87 -4.64
CA LEU A 166 6.48 -20.69 -4.47
C LEU A 166 6.65 -19.96 -5.81
N LEU A 167 6.53 -18.64 -5.77
CA LEU A 167 6.66 -17.74 -6.91
C LEU A 167 8.05 -17.83 -7.57
N GLY A 168 9.07 -18.18 -6.79
CA GLY A 168 10.40 -18.48 -7.29
C GLY A 168 11.35 -18.89 -6.19
N LYS A 169 12.56 -19.35 -6.57
CA LYS A 169 13.59 -19.75 -5.61
C LYS A 169 14.02 -18.55 -4.76
N GLY A 170 13.86 -18.65 -3.44
CA GLY A 170 14.21 -17.58 -2.49
C GLY A 170 13.23 -16.41 -2.47
N ILE A 171 12.04 -16.56 -3.06
CA ILE A 171 10.97 -15.56 -3.01
C ILE A 171 9.90 -16.07 -2.04
N PRO A 172 9.64 -15.38 -0.91
CA PRO A 172 8.76 -15.88 0.15
C PRO A 172 7.27 -15.62 -0.12
N TYR A 173 6.85 -15.75 -1.38
CA TYR A 173 5.49 -15.54 -1.87
C TYR A 173 5.08 -16.71 -2.77
N PHE A 174 3.78 -16.94 -2.90
CA PHE A 174 3.19 -18.00 -3.72
C PHE A 174 2.65 -17.44 -5.04
N GLU A 175 2.63 -18.27 -6.08
CA GLU A 175 2.05 -17.92 -7.39
C GLU A 175 0.54 -17.61 -7.25
N GLU A 176 -0.13 -18.34 -6.36
CA GLU A 176 -1.54 -18.21 -6.05
C GLU A 176 -1.92 -16.83 -5.48
N GLU A 177 -1.04 -16.21 -4.68
CA GLU A 177 -1.26 -14.86 -4.17
C GLU A 177 -1.33 -13.83 -5.31
N VAL A 178 -0.45 -13.97 -6.32
CA VAL A 178 -0.45 -13.09 -7.52
C VAL A 178 -1.70 -13.33 -8.37
N LEU A 179 -2.11 -14.58 -8.52
CA LEU A 179 -3.32 -14.95 -9.26
C LEU A 179 -4.58 -14.41 -8.59
N PHE A 180 -4.68 -14.53 -7.26
CA PHE A 180 -5.79 -14.00 -6.49
C PHE A 180 -5.87 -12.48 -6.61
N ALA A 181 -4.75 -11.78 -6.41
CA ALA A 181 -4.68 -10.34 -6.56
C ALA A 181 -5.16 -9.86 -7.95
N ALA A 182 -4.81 -10.59 -9.00
CA ALA A 182 -5.23 -10.27 -10.37
C ALA A 182 -6.72 -10.56 -10.66
N LYS A 183 -7.31 -11.55 -9.99
CA LYS A 183 -8.69 -11.99 -10.22
C LYS A 183 -9.70 -11.25 -9.37
N GLU A 184 -9.41 -11.17 -8.07
CA GLU A 184 -10.37 -10.73 -7.06
C GLU A 184 -10.06 -9.31 -6.56
N GLU A 185 -8.80 -8.88 -6.65
CA GLU A 185 -8.38 -7.58 -6.10
C GLU A 185 -8.01 -6.55 -7.18
N PHE A 186 -8.29 -6.79 -8.46
CA PHE A 186 -8.00 -5.84 -9.55
C PHE A 186 -6.52 -5.41 -9.66
N ALA A 187 -5.56 -6.31 -9.39
CA ALA A 187 -4.17 -6.05 -9.75
C ALA A 187 -3.99 -6.14 -11.27
N LEU A 188 -3.72 -5.01 -11.92
CA LEU A 188 -3.66 -4.84 -13.37
C LEU A 188 -2.25 -4.55 -13.89
N GLY A 189 -1.25 -4.48 -13.03
CA GLY A 189 0.14 -4.25 -13.39
C GLY A 189 1.12 -4.92 -12.42
N VAL A 190 2.40 -4.98 -12.82
CA VAL A 190 3.46 -5.55 -11.96
C VAL A 190 3.60 -4.73 -10.67
N THR A 191 3.51 -3.41 -10.77
CA THR A 191 3.63 -2.50 -9.62
C THR A 191 2.46 -2.65 -8.63
N ASP A 192 1.26 -3.05 -9.08
CA ASP A 192 0.15 -3.31 -8.15
C ASP A 192 0.49 -4.45 -7.17
N ILE A 193 1.18 -5.47 -7.66
CA ILE A 193 1.64 -6.59 -6.84
C ILE A 193 2.78 -6.12 -5.93
N LEU A 194 3.85 -5.55 -6.51
CA LEU A 194 5.07 -5.24 -5.76
C LEU A 194 4.88 -4.11 -4.73
N ALA A 195 4.12 -3.07 -5.06
CA ALA A 195 3.95 -1.88 -4.23
C ALA A 195 2.71 -1.95 -3.33
N ARG A 196 1.60 -2.54 -3.78
CA ARG A 196 0.30 -2.41 -3.08
C ARG A 196 -0.14 -3.68 -2.38
N ARG A 197 -0.02 -4.84 -3.03
CA ARG A 197 -0.40 -6.14 -2.44
C ARG A 197 0.67 -6.72 -1.55
N PHE A 198 1.90 -6.82 -2.04
CA PHE A 198 3.03 -7.35 -1.28
C PHE A 198 3.83 -6.26 -0.56
N ARG A 199 3.76 -5.01 -1.03
CA ARG A 199 4.49 -3.85 -0.48
C ARG A 199 6.01 -4.05 -0.41
N ILE A 200 6.53 -5.07 -1.10
CA ILE A 200 7.95 -5.43 -1.09
C ILE A 200 8.80 -4.36 -1.75
N LEU A 201 8.22 -3.59 -2.68
CA LEU A 201 8.88 -2.44 -3.29
C LEU A 201 9.37 -1.43 -2.24
N PHE A 202 8.67 -1.30 -1.11
CA PHE A 202 8.99 -0.35 -0.04
C PHE A 202 9.79 -0.96 1.11
N VAL A 203 10.18 -2.24 0.98
CA VAL A 203 10.88 -2.99 2.04
C VAL A 203 12.22 -3.52 1.56
N ASP A 204 12.30 -4.05 0.33
CA ASP A 204 13.50 -4.63 -0.24
C ASP A 204 13.47 -4.55 -1.77
N LEU A 205 14.23 -3.60 -2.33
CA LEU A 205 14.31 -3.39 -3.78
C LEU A 205 14.97 -4.55 -4.54
N GLU A 206 15.87 -5.31 -3.91
CA GLU A 206 16.52 -6.47 -4.54
C GLU A 206 15.55 -7.64 -4.64
N LEU A 207 14.78 -7.91 -3.59
CA LEU A 207 13.72 -8.91 -3.62
C LEU A 207 12.60 -8.49 -4.58
N ALA A 208 12.19 -7.22 -4.58
CA ALA A 208 11.21 -6.69 -5.53
C ALA A 208 11.67 -6.91 -6.98
N LYS A 209 12.94 -6.60 -7.30
CA LYS A 209 13.52 -6.82 -8.64
C LYS A 209 13.50 -8.28 -9.07
N LYS A 210 13.80 -9.21 -8.16
CA LYS A 210 13.73 -10.66 -8.41
C LYS A 210 12.30 -11.15 -8.70
N MET A 211 11.29 -10.47 -8.17
CA MET A 211 9.88 -10.83 -8.35
C MET A 211 9.27 -10.35 -9.67
N ILE A 212 9.88 -9.37 -10.36
CA ILE A 212 9.33 -8.79 -11.59
C ILE A 212 8.99 -9.85 -12.65
N GLY A 213 9.95 -10.70 -13.02
CA GLY A 213 9.77 -11.71 -14.06
C GLY A 213 8.72 -12.78 -13.73
N PRO A 214 8.75 -13.38 -12.52
CA PRO A 214 7.70 -14.31 -12.10
C PRO A 214 6.31 -13.67 -12.03
N VAL A 215 6.18 -12.47 -11.47
CA VAL A 215 4.90 -11.75 -11.36
C VAL A 215 4.35 -11.41 -12.75
N SER A 216 5.18 -10.82 -13.61
CA SER A 216 4.77 -10.42 -14.96
C SER A 216 4.32 -11.63 -15.80
N ALA A 217 4.93 -12.81 -15.61
CA ALA A 217 4.54 -14.02 -16.31
C ALA A 217 3.15 -14.51 -15.91
N ILE A 218 2.83 -14.44 -14.61
CA ILE A 218 1.50 -14.80 -14.08
C ILE A 218 0.46 -13.80 -14.55
N LEU A 219 0.72 -12.50 -14.38
CA LEU A 219 -0.19 -11.44 -14.81
C LEU A 219 -0.45 -11.47 -16.31
N ALA A 220 0.59 -11.66 -17.13
CA ALA A 220 0.44 -11.72 -18.58
C ALA A 220 -0.48 -12.86 -19.01
N LYS A 221 -0.39 -14.02 -18.35
CA LYS A 221 -1.29 -15.15 -18.61
C LYS A 221 -2.71 -14.84 -18.15
N GLN A 222 -2.86 -14.31 -16.94
CA GLN A 222 -4.17 -14.08 -16.32
C GLN A 222 -4.96 -12.96 -17.01
N LEU A 223 -4.28 -11.86 -17.36
CA LEU A 223 -4.85 -10.68 -17.99
C LEU A 223 -4.74 -10.71 -19.53
N LYS A 224 -4.24 -11.81 -20.09
CA LYS A 224 -4.06 -12.03 -21.54
C LYS A 224 -3.23 -10.94 -22.22
N TRP A 225 -2.16 -10.50 -21.57
CA TRP A 225 -1.25 -9.51 -22.15
C TRP A 225 -0.51 -10.06 -23.36
N LYS A 226 -0.22 -9.17 -24.31
CA LYS A 226 0.76 -9.42 -25.36
C LYS A 226 2.18 -9.25 -24.79
N ASP A 227 3.17 -9.86 -25.43
CA ASP A 227 4.59 -9.74 -25.05
C ASP A 227 5.05 -8.27 -24.93
N LYS A 228 4.53 -7.38 -25.79
CA LYS A 228 4.82 -5.94 -25.72
C LYS A 228 4.39 -5.33 -24.39
N THR A 229 3.19 -5.64 -23.91
CA THR A 229 2.66 -5.14 -22.63
C THR A 229 3.46 -5.72 -21.46
N LYS A 230 3.73 -7.03 -21.48
CA LYS A 230 4.56 -7.67 -20.46
C LYS A 230 5.93 -7.00 -20.32
N LYS A 231 6.63 -6.78 -21.45
CA LYS A 231 7.94 -6.10 -21.46
C LYS A 231 7.87 -4.65 -20.98
N ALA A 232 6.80 -3.93 -21.32
CA ALA A 232 6.60 -2.55 -20.87
C ALA A 232 6.41 -2.50 -19.34
N GLU A 233 5.59 -3.39 -18.78
CA GLU A 233 5.39 -3.52 -17.33
C GLU A 233 6.68 -3.89 -16.58
N GLU A 234 7.45 -4.85 -17.11
CA GLU A 234 8.76 -5.20 -16.54
C GLU A 234 9.73 -4.02 -16.58
N SER A 235 9.80 -3.29 -17.69
CA SER A 235 10.70 -2.15 -17.86
C SER A 235 10.33 -1.01 -16.90
N ALA A 236 9.05 -0.66 -16.82
CA ALA A 236 8.56 0.38 -15.90
C ALA A 236 8.85 0.03 -14.43
N ALA A 237 8.66 -1.24 -14.02
CA ALA A 237 8.98 -1.67 -12.67
C ALA A 237 10.49 -1.61 -12.37
N ILE A 238 11.36 -1.94 -13.35
CA ILE A 238 12.81 -1.80 -13.22
C ILE A 238 13.21 -0.34 -13.09
N GLU A 239 12.68 0.54 -13.95
CA GLU A 239 12.95 1.98 -13.94
C GLU A 239 12.55 2.61 -12.60
N LEU A 240 11.40 2.23 -12.04
CA LEU A 240 10.96 2.67 -10.72
C LEU A 240 11.92 2.24 -9.61
N ILE A 241 12.34 0.96 -9.61
CA ILE A 241 13.32 0.45 -8.63
C ILE A 241 14.65 1.21 -8.73
N GLU A 242 15.12 1.48 -9.94
CA GLU A 242 16.36 2.21 -10.17
C GLU A 242 16.26 3.68 -9.75
N SER A 243 15.09 4.30 -9.98
CA SER A 243 14.78 5.65 -9.52
C SER A 243 14.82 5.77 -7.99
N LEU A 244 14.15 4.84 -7.29
CA LEU A 244 14.17 4.78 -5.82
C LEU A 244 15.59 4.55 -5.31
N ARG A 245 16.35 3.64 -5.92
CA ARG A 245 17.75 3.36 -5.53
C ARG A 245 18.65 4.57 -5.66
N LYS A 246 18.55 5.31 -6.76
CA LYS A 246 19.35 6.51 -7.03
C LYS A 246 19.13 7.62 -6.00
N SER A 247 17.99 7.61 -5.29
CA SER A 247 17.70 8.65 -4.29
C SER A 247 18.59 8.56 -3.04
N TYR A 248 19.21 7.41 -2.77
CA TYR A 248 20.06 7.17 -1.59
C TYR A 248 21.42 6.53 -1.94
N ALA A 249 21.82 6.56 -3.23
CA ALA A 249 23.04 5.94 -3.74
C ALA A 249 24.15 6.95 -4.03
#